data_AF-A0A954X8M9-F1
#
_entry.id   AF-A0A954X8M9-F1
#
_cell.length_a   1.000
_cell.length_b   1.000
_cell.length_c   1.000
_cell.angle_alpha   90.00
_cell.angle_beta   90.00
_cell.angle_gamma   90.00
#
_symmetry.space_group_name_H-M   'P 1'
#
loop_
_entity.id
_entity.type
_entity.pdbx_description
1 polymer ?
#
loop_
_entity_poly.entity_id
_entity_poly.type
_entity_poly.pdbx_seq_one_letter_code
_entity_poly.pdbx_strand_id
1 'polypeptide(L)'
;DHWSFQPLAEPSVPEAADPWCTNSIDGYILAKLREKQLAPSAAADRPTLIRRLYLDMLGLLPGEDDIAEFVADERPDAYERLVDRVLSSPRYGERWARHWLDVVRFADTNGFETNTQRPNAFHYRDWVIRSLNEDKPYDRFAFEQIAGDAAGVDVATGFLVGGPYDTVKSPDPNLTQMQRQDELADMINTAGATFLGLTLGCARCHNHKFDPVTQRDYYSIQAIFAGVQHGDRPLRATDDADRAARLAEVRTELSRLETELAERGVGLRPPVNARENEDRFAPVMARFVRFTIHATNQGEPCIDELEIFSAATPDAAARNVALASAGATATSSGDFPNNPKHRLEHIHDGRFGNSQSWISNQNGGGWAQIELAEPTRIDRIVWQRDREQQFADRLAIDYVIEVAELPGEWRVVASSQDRLPFQGSNDETLRKYLSELAKSADEATRARIDRWKALRAERQQLDRPALVAYAGKFQTPPPTYRLYRGDPMQPRDQVAPDSLEVLGSLGLD
;
A
#
# COMPACT_ATOMS: atom_id res chain seq x y z
N ASP A 1 48.85 19.54 -3.43
CA ASP A 1 48.63 18.55 -4.51
C ASP A 1 47.97 17.29 -3.98
N HIS A 2 46.64 17.23 -4.02
CA HIS A 2 45.90 15.99 -3.81
C HIS A 2 45.72 15.30 -5.16
N TRP A 3 46.58 14.33 -5.48
CA TRP A 3 46.62 13.66 -6.78
C TRP A 3 45.28 13.02 -7.18
N SER A 4 44.49 12.56 -6.21
CA SER A 4 43.19 11.90 -6.43
C SER A 4 42.08 12.83 -6.91
N PHE A 5 42.29 14.15 -6.86
CA PHE A 5 41.34 15.17 -7.34
C PHE A 5 41.80 15.84 -8.63
N GLN A 6 42.95 15.41 -9.18
CA GLN A 6 43.43 15.91 -10.46
C GLN A 6 42.75 15.16 -11.62
N PRO A 7 42.54 15.81 -12.78
CA PRO A 7 42.03 15.13 -13.96
C PRO A 7 42.88 13.91 -14.33
N LEU A 8 42.23 12.81 -14.72
CA LEU A 8 42.91 11.63 -15.23
C LEU A 8 43.53 11.95 -16.59
N ALA A 9 44.80 11.60 -16.76
CA ALA A 9 45.43 11.57 -18.08
C ALA A 9 45.11 10.23 -18.77
N GLU A 10 45.18 10.19 -20.10
CA GLU A 10 45.15 8.95 -20.88
C GLU A 10 46.60 8.51 -21.18
N PRO A 11 47.22 7.69 -20.32
CA PRO A 11 48.56 7.18 -20.59
C PRO A 11 48.53 6.21 -21.77
N SER A 12 49.60 6.20 -22.57
CA SER A 12 49.81 5.15 -23.57
C SER A 12 49.95 3.79 -22.89
N VAL A 13 49.30 2.76 -23.45
CA VAL A 13 49.40 1.38 -22.96
C VAL A 13 50.78 0.81 -23.29
N PRO A 14 51.57 0.38 -22.29
CA PRO A 14 52.83 -0.31 -22.53
C PRO A 14 52.61 -1.66 -23.21
N GLU A 15 53.46 -2.00 -24.19
CA GLU A 15 53.63 -3.37 -24.69
C GLU A 15 52.35 -4.05 -25.22
N ALA A 16 51.38 -3.27 -25.73
CA ALA A 16 50.10 -3.76 -26.23
C ALA A 16 50.16 -4.74 -27.43
N ALA A 17 51.34 -4.96 -28.01
CA ALA A 17 51.55 -5.85 -29.16
C ALA A 17 51.95 -7.30 -28.78
N ASP A 18 52.08 -7.61 -27.48
CA ASP A 18 52.39 -8.98 -27.05
C ASP A 18 51.16 -9.90 -27.23
N PRO A 19 51.32 -11.12 -27.80
CA PRO A 19 50.20 -12.05 -28.00
C PRO A 19 49.47 -12.48 -26.71
N TRP A 20 50.11 -12.35 -25.53
CA TRP A 20 49.47 -12.61 -24.25
C TRP A 20 48.46 -11.52 -23.87
N CYS A 21 48.63 -10.29 -24.36
CA CYS A 21 47.76 -9.17 -24.05
C CYS A 21 46.47 -9.25 -24.89
N THR A 22 45.34 -9.48 -24.22
CA THR A 22 44.00 -9.52 -24.82
C THR A 22 43.25 -8.20 -24.71
N ASN A 23 43.66 -7.33 -23.78
CA ASN A 23 43.10 -6.00 -23.56
C ASN A 23 44.20 -5.02 -23.08
N SER A 24 43.84 -3.74 -22.88
CA SER A 24 44.78 -2.69 -22.49
C SER A 24 45.37 -2.87 -21.08
N ILE A 25 44.64 -3.49 -20.15
CA ILE A 25 45.07 -3.74 -18.77
C ILE A 25 46.23 -4.75 -18.77
N ASP A 26 46.17 -5.76 -19.64
CA ASP A 26 47.20 -6.80 -19.73
C ASP A 26 48.58 -6.22 -20.05
N GLY A 27 48.65 -5.18 -20.90
CA GLY A 27 49.91 -4.49 -21.23
C GLY A 27 50.60 -3.87 -19.99
N TYR A 28 49.82 -3.25 -19.11
CA TYR A 28 50.34 -2.70 -17.85
C TYR A 28 50.82 -3.82 -16.90
N ILE A 29 50.09 -4.92 -16.82
CA ILE A 29 50.46 -6.08 -15.99
C ILE A 29 51.74 -6.71 -16.52
N LEU A 30 51.83 -6.96 -17.83
CA LEU A 30 52.99 -7.57 -18.48
C LEU A 30 54.25 -6.73 -18.30
N ALA A 31 54.14 -5.41 -18.47
CA ALA A 31 55.25 -4.49 -18.25
C ALA A 31 55.80 -4.60 -16.82
N LYS A 32 54.91 -4.70 -15.82
CA LYS A 32 55.31 -4.89 -14.42
C LYS A 32 55.90 -6.27 -14.13
N LEU A 33 55.36 -7.33 -14.74
CA LEU A 33 55.93 -8.67 -14.62
C LEU A 33 57.36 -8.70 -15.19
N ARG A 34 57.58 -8.13 -16.38
CA ARG A 34 58.91 -8.04 -17.02
C ARG A 34 59.90 -7.22 -16.20
N GLU A 35 59.49 -6.07 -15.66
CA GLU A 35 60.31 -5.28 -14.73
C GLU A 35 60.79 -6.12 -13.54
N LYS A 36 59.92 -7.03 -13.04
CA LYS A 36 60.22 -7.96 -11.95
C LYS A 36 60.83 -9.29 -12.41
N GLN A 37 61.13 -9.46 -13.71
CA GLN A 37 61.67 -10.69 -14.30
C GLN A 37 60.76 -11.91 -14.07
N LEU A 38 59.44 -11.68 -14.07
CA LEU A 38 58.41 -12.70 -13.96
C LEU A 38 57.74 -12.94 -15.32
N ALA A 39 57.26 -14.16 -15.53
CA ALA A 39 56.42 -14.52 -16.65
C ALA A 39 54.96 -14.66 -16.19
N PRO A 40 53.97 -14.44 -17.09
CA PRO A 40 52.58 -14.76 -16.80
C PRO A 40 52.41 -16.23 -16.39
N SER A 41 51.49 -16.48 -15.47
CA SER A 41 51.12 -17.85 -15.09
C SER A 41 50.32 -18.52 -16.21
N ALA A 42 50.44 -19.85 -16.32
CA ALA A 42 49.60 -20.62 -17.24
C ALA A 42 48.12 -20.48 -16.86
N ALA A 43 47.24 -20.53 -17.88
CA ALA A 43 45.81 -20.56 -17.66
C ALA A 43 45.41 -21.77 -16.80
N ALA A 44 44.41 -21.58 -15.93
CA ALA A 44 43.87 -22.66 -15.12
C ALA A 44 43.11 -23.67 -15.98
N ASP A 45 43.03 -24.92 -15.52
CA ASP A 45 42.23 -25.93 -16.21
C ASP A 45 40.72 -25.62 -16.16
N ARG A 46 39.96 -26.22 -17.07
CA ARG A 46 38.52 -25.94 -17.23
C ARG A 46 37.71 -26.23 -15.95
N PRO A 47 37.91 -27.34 -15.23
CA PRO A 47 37.22 -27.57 -13.95
C PRO A 47 37.52 -26.48 -12.90
N THR A 48 38.75 -25.98 -12.83
CA THR A 48 39.12 -24.90 -11.92
C THR A 48 38.48 -23.58 -12.34
N LEU A 49 38.44 -23.27 -13.64
CA LEU A 49 37.84 -22.03 -14.16
C LEU A 49 36.35 -21.94 -13.83
N ILE A 50 35.56 -22.98 -14.12
CA ILE A 50 34.12 -22.96 -13.81
C ILE A 50 33.86 -22.90 -12.31
N ARG A 51 34.64 -23.63 -11.51
CA ARG A 51 34.51 -23.59 -10.05
C ARG A 51 34.75 -22.18 -9.49
N ARG A 52 35.82 -21.50 -9.93
CA ARG A 52 36.13 -20.14 -9.48
C ARG A 52 35.03 -19.17 -9.90
N LEU A 53 34.63 -19.21 -11.17
CA LEU A 53 33.61 -18.32 -11.70
C LEU A 53 32.27 -18.46 -10.94
N TYR A 54 31.80 -19.68 -10.68
CA TYR A 54 30.57 -19.90 -9.90
C TYR A 54 30.69 -19.42 -8.45
N LEU A 55 31.83 -19.67 -7.79
CA LEU A 55 32.03 -19.23 -6.41
C LEU A 55 32.12 -17.71 -6.29
N ASP A 56 32.83 -17.06 -7.21
CA ASP A 56 33.02 -15.62 -7.19
C ASP A 56 31.72 -14.90 -7.54
N MET A 57 31.05 -15.33 -8.62
CA MET A 57 29.89 -14.63 -9.18
C MET A 57 28.56 -15.03 -8.56
N LEU A 58 28.40 -16.28 -8.12
CA LEU A 58 27.14 -16.80 -7.55
C LEU A 58 27.27 -17.20 -6.08
N GLY A 59 28.50 -17.34 -5.54
CA GLY A 59 28.72 -17.80 -4.17
C GLY A 59 28.45 -19.29 -3.96
N LEU A 60 28.33 -20.06 -5.05
CA LEU A 60 27.93 -21.47 -5.03
C LEU A 60 28.89 -22.31 -5.86
N LEU A 61 28.86 -23.62 -5.66
CA LEU A 61 29.56 -24.55 -6.55
C LEU A 61 28.73 -24.80 -7.82
N PRO A 62 29.39 -25.05 -8.96
CA PRO A 62 28.68 -25.48 -10.18
C PRO A 62 28.07 -26.87 -10.01
N GLY A 63 26.97 -27.13 -10.71
CA GLY A 63 26.38 -28.47 -10.79
C GLY A 63 27.25 -29.43 -11.62
N GLU A 64 27.03 -30.74 -11.47
CA GLU A 64 27.78 -31.74 -12.23
C GLU A 64 27.58 -31.58 -13.75
N ASP A 65 26.34 -31.31 -14.18
CA ASP A 65 26.00 -31.08 -15.58
C ASP A 65 26.69 -29.82 -16.15
N ASP A 66 26.73 -28.73 -15.38
CA ASP A 66 27.39 -27.48 -15.78
C ASP A 66 28.90 -27.70 -16.02
N ILE A 67 29.54 -28.49 -15.14
CA ILE A 67 30.96 -28.85 -15.27
C ILE A 67 31.16 -29.70 -16.51
N ALA A 68 30.38 -30.77 -16.67
CA ALA A 68 30.50 -31.69 -17.80
C ALA A 68 30.32 -30.96 -19.14
N GLU A 69 29.32 -30.08 -19.25
CA GLU A 69 29.05 -29.28 -20.44
C GLU A 69 30.23 -28.34 -20.75
N PHE A 70 30.73 -27.57 -19.78
CA PHE A 70 31.81 -26.61 -20.02
C PHE A 70 33.15 -27.28 -20.32
N VAL A 71 33.45 -28.41 -19.66
CA VAL A 71 34.69 -29.16 -19.89
C VAL A 71 34.72 -29.76 -21.29
N ALA A 72 33.56 -30.21 -21.79
CA ALA A 72 33.43 -30.80 -23.13
C ALA A 72 33.31 -29.77 -24.27
N ASP A 73 33.14 -28.47 -23.96
CA ASP A 73 32.92 -27.43 -24.96
C ASP A 73 34.22 -26.99 -25.65
N GLU A 74 34.52 -27.52 -26.83
CA GLU A 74 35.76 -27.19 -27.56
C GLU A 74 35.72 -25.88 -28.35
N ARG A 75 34.63 -25.10 -28.26
CA ARG A 75 34.53 -23.82 -28.97
C ARG A 75 35.56 -22.81 -28.46
N PRO A 76 36.08 -21.93 -29.35
CA PRO A 76 37.07 -20.94 -28.96
C PRO A 76 36.55 -19.89 -27.98
N ASP A 77 35.22 -19.67 -27.92
CA ASP A 77 34.52 -18.74 -27.04
C ASP A 77 33.83 -19.43 -25.84
N ALA A 78 34.18 -20.69 -25.55
CA ALA A 78 33.47 -21.48 -24.54
C ALA A 78 33.47 -20.84 -23.13
N TYR A 79 34.55 -20.12 -22.77
CA TYR A 79 34.64 -19.47 -21.46
C TYR A 79 33.76 -18.23 -21.38
N GLU A 80 33.74 -17.41 -22.43
CA GLU A 80 32.90 -16.22 -22.56
C GLU A 80 31.42 -16.61 -22.49
N ARG A 81 31.04 -17.69 -23.18
CA ARG A 81 29.68 -18.23 -23.11
C ARG A 81 29.30 -18.71 -21.71
N LEU A 82 30.25 -19.31 -20.98
CA LEU A 82 30.06 -19.68 -19.58
C LEU A 82 29.87 -18.43 -18.70
N VAL A 83 30.67 -17.39 -18.92
CA VAL A 83 30.56 -16.10 -18.22
C VAL A 83 29.18 -15.48 -18.45
N ASP A 84 28.72 -15.39 -19.70
CA ASP A 84 27.40 -14.86 -20.04
C ASP A 84 26.29 -15.64 -19.33
N ARG A 85 26.38 -16.98 -19.33
CA ARG A 85 25.41 -17.84 -18.63
C ARG A 85 25.40 -17.57 -17.12
N VAL A 86 26.57 -17.48 -16.49
CA VAL A 86 26.70 -17.20 -15.07
C VAL A 86 26.15 -15.82 -14.72
N LEU A 87 26.48 -14.79 -15.50
CA LEU A 87 25.99 -13.42 -15.31
C LEU A 87 24.47 -13.32 -15.50
N SER A 88 23.90 -14.10 -16.41
CA SER A 88 22.44 -14.16 -16.64
C SER A 88 21.66 -14.86 -15.52
N SER A 89 22.34 -15.54 -14.60
CA SER A 89 21.68 -16.23 -13.48
C SER A 89 21.11 -15.22 -12.50
N PRO A 90 19.84 -15.36 -12.03
CA PRO A 90 19.26 -14.44 -11.04
C PRO A 90 20.04 -14.41 -9.71
N ARG A 91 20.84 -15.46 -9.45
CA ARG A 91 21.71 -15.57 -8.27
C ARG A 91 22.90 -14.62 -8.31
N TYR A 92 23.27 -14.09 -9.48
CA TYR A 92 24.32 -13.08 -9.61
C TYR A 92 23.95 -11.83 -8.80
N GLY A 93 22.76 -11.28 -9.04
CA GLY A 93 22.23 -10.13 -8.29
C GLY A 93 22.09 -10.44 -6.79
N GLU A 94 21.66 -11.64 -6.41
CA GLU A 94 21.60 -12.05 -4.99
C GLU A 94 22.99 -12.05 -4.34
N ARG A 95 24.01 -12.58 -5.04
CA ARG A 95 25.39 -12.66 -4.55
C ARG A 95 25.98 -11.26 -4.36
N TRP A 96 25.88 -10.43 -5.39
CA TRP A 96 26.49 -9.10 -5.45
C TRP A 96 25.73 -8.05 -4.64
N ALA A 97 24.41 -8.17 -4.53
CA ALA A 97 23.62 -7.28 -3.67
C ALA A 97 24.07 -7.38 -2.21
N ARG A 98 24.48 -8.55 -1.71
CA ARG A 98 25.01 -8.66 -0.34
C ARG A 98 26.23 -7.75 -0.13
N HIS A 99 27.16 -7.72 -1.08
CA HIS A 99 28.32 -6.83 -1.01
C HIS A 99 27.91 -5.36 -1.03
N TRP A 100 26.93 -5.00 -1.86
CA TRP A 100 26.38 -3.65 -1.87
C TRP A 100 25.70 -3.28 -0.54
N LEU A 101 24.88 -4.18 -0.01
CA LEU A 101 24.11 -3.98 1.23
C LEU A 101 25.03 -3.83 2.45
N ASP A 102 26.19 -4.49 2.45
CA ASP A 102 27.24 -4.27 3.45
C ASP A 102 27.82 -2.85 3.35
N VAL A 103 28.12 -2.36 2.14
CA VAL A 103 28.66 -1.01 1.90
C VAL A 103 27.69 0.06 2.40
N VAL A 104 26.40 -0.11 2.13
CA VAL A 104 25.37 0.85 2.52
C VAL A 104 24.82 0.61 3.93
N ARG A 105 25.36 -0.40 4.63
CA ARG A 105 25.05 -0.75 6.03
C ARG A 105 23.58 -1.07 6.24
N PHE A 106 22.96 -1.67 5.24
CA PHE A 106 21.55 -2.01 5.26
C PHE A 106 21.27 -3.11 6.29
N ALA A 107 20.19 -2.95 7.03
CA ALA A 107 19.61 -4.01 7.85
C ALA A 107 18.08 -4.01 7.75
N ASP A 108 17.50 -5.20 7.86
CA ASP A 108 16.04 -5.39 8.02
C ASP A 108 15.55 -4.98 9.43
N THR A 109 16.41 -4.34 10.24
CA THR A 109 16.14 -3.90 11.62
C THR A 109 16.75 -2.51 11.89
N ASN A 110 16.43 -1.91 13.04
CA ASN A 110 16.94 -0.58 13.39
C ASN A 110 18.43 -0.53 13.78
N GLY A 111 19.03 -1.63 14.24
CA GLY A 111 20.47 -1.73 14.44
C GLY A 111 21.09 -0.78 15.48
N PHE A 112 20.29 -0.19 16.36
CA PHE A 112 20.74 0.74 17.43
C PHE A 112 20.33 0.22 18.83
N GLU A 113 20.26 1.10 19.84
CA GLU A 113 19.91 0.76 21.24
C GLU A 113 18.63 -0.09 21.35
N THR A 114 17.58 0.26 20.59
CA THR A 114 16.38 -0.56 20.45
C THR A 114 16.34 -1.19 19.06
N ASN A 115 16.67 -2.47 18.98
CA ASN A 115 16.73 -3.18 17.71
C ASN A 115 15.39 -3.88 17.38
N THR A 116 14.51 -3.19 16.66
CA THR A 116 13.25 -3.75 16.13
C THR A 116 13.30 -3.98 14.64
N GLN A 117 12.47 -4.89 14.13
CA GLN A 117 12.35 -5.18 12.71
C GLN A 117 11.72 -4.01 11.94
N ARG A 118 12.19 -3.79 10.71
CA ARG A 118 11.62 -2.90 9.71
C ARG A 118 10.85 -3.74 8.69
N PRO A 119 9.52 -3.90 8.83
CA PRO A 119 8.76 -4.89 8.06
C PRO A 119 8.82 -4.66 6.55
N ASN A 120 9.07 -3.42 6.09
CA ASN A 120 9.07 -3.07 4.67
C ASN A 120 10.45 -2.64 4.12
N ALA A 121 11.55 -2.89 4.85
CA ALA A 121 12.91 -2.55 4.39
C ALA A 121 13.40 -3.44 3.25
N PHE A 122 12.95 -4.69 3.22
CA PHE A 122 13.34 -5.67 2.21
C PHE A 122 13.07 -5.23 0.76
N HIS A 123 12.11 -4.33 0.53
CA HIS A 123 11.84 -3.78 -0.80
C HIS A 123 13.05 -3.09 -1.43
N TYR A 124 13.89 -2.43 -0.62
CA TYR A 124 15.15 -1.83 -1.09
C TYR A 124 16.17 -2.91 -1.47
N ARG A 125 16.36 -3.94 -0.62
CA ARG A 125 17.22 -5.10 -0.93
C ARG A 125 16.81 -5.73 -2.27
N ASP A 126 15.52 -6.01 -2.43
CA ASP A 126 15.02 -6.65 -3.63
C ASP A 126 15.18 -5.75 -4.87
N TRP A 127 15.08 -4.42 -4.71
CA TRP A 127 15.39 -3.47 -5.78
C TRP A 127 16.88 -3.45 -6.15
N VAL A 128 17.81 -3.58 -5.19
CA VAL A 128 19.24 -3.71 -5.47
C VAL A 128 19.53 -4.99 -6.26
N ILE A 129 18.96 -6.13 -5.83
CA ILE A 129 19.10 -7.42 -6.52
C ILE A 129 18.64 -7.31 -7.97
N ARG A 130 17.45 -6.72 -8.21
CA ARG A 130 16.94 -6.51 -9.56
C ARG A 130 17.83 -5.59 -10.38
N SER A 131 18.26 -4.46 -9.82
CA SER A 131 19.10 -3.49 -10.52
C SER A 131 20.42 -4.10 -11.00
N LEU A 132 21.02 -5.01 -10.22
CA LEU A 132 22.22 -5.73 -10.62
C LEU A 132 21.94 -6.78 -11.71
N ASN A 133 20.85 -7.54 -11.60
CA ASN A 133 20.48 -8.55 -12.60
C ASN A 133 20.04 -7.93 -13.94
N GLU A 134 19.48 -6.72 -13.91
CA GLU A 134 19.07 -5.96 -15.09
C GLU A 134 20.23 -5.19 -15.74
N ASP A 135 21.46 -5.35 -15.23
CA ASP A 135 22.66 -4.63 -15.68
C ASP A 135 22.45 -3.12 -15.73
N LYS A 136 21.83 -2.56 -14.68
CA LYS A 136 21.51 -1.14 -14.62
C LYS A 136 22.80 -0.32 -14.69
N PRO A 137 22.87 0.70 -15.58
CA PRO A 137 24.01 1.61 -15.62
C PRO A 137 24.33 2.20 -14.25
N TYR A 138 25.60 2.18 -13.86
CA TYR A 138 26.03 2.56 -12.52
C TYR A 138 25.65 4.01 -12.16
N ASP A 139 25.74 4.93 -13.12
CA ASP A 139 25.33 6.32 -12.95
C ASP A 139 23.83 6.44 -12.58
N ARG A 140 22.98 5.63 -13.21
CA ARG A 140 21.55 5.56 -12.89
C ARG A 140 21.30 4.89 -11.56
N PHE A 141 21.98 3.80 -11.27
CA PHE A 141 21.90 3.10 -9.99
C PHE A 141 22.29 4.02 -8.81
N ALA A 142 23.35 4.82 -8.96
CA ALA A 142 23.76 5.80 -7.96
C ALA A 142 22.76 6.97 -7.84
N PHE A 143 22.33 7.54 -8.97
CA PHE A 143 21.38 8.65 -9.00
C PHE A 143 20.04 8.29 -8.35
N GLU A 144 19.47 7.13 -8.67
CA GLU A 144 18.19 6.66 -8.11
C GLU A 144 18.27 6.47 -6.58
N GLN A 145 19.43 6.12 -6.02
CA GLN A 145 19.56 5.96 -4.57
C GLN A 145 19.58 7.28 -3.80
N ILE A 146 20.09 8.36 -4.42
CA ILE A 146 20.14 9.69 -3.83
C ILE A 146 18.85 10.48 -4.08
N ALA A 147 18.31 10.40 -5.30
CA ALA A 147 17.19 11.22 -5.78
C ALA A 147 16.05 10.38 -6.38
N GLY A 148 15.87 9.15 -5.89
CA GLY A 148 14.86 8.21 -6.39
C GLY A 148 13.43 8.76 -6.34
N ASP A 149 13.14 9.65 -5.40
CA ASP A 149 11.86 10.32 -5.32
C ASP A 149 11.62 11.29 -6.49
N ALA A 150 12.66 11.99 -6.96
CA ALA A 150 12.58 12.80 -8.17
C ALA A 150 12.57 11.94 -9.44
N ALA A 151 13.23 10.76 -9.40
CA ALA A 151 13.33 9.83 -10.52
C ALA A 151 12.12 8.90 -10.71
N GLY A 152 11.16 8.90 -9.77
CA GLY A 152 10.03 7.95 -9.79
C GLY A 152 10.40 6.53 -9.35
N VAL A 153 11.55 6.37 -8.68
CA VAL A 153 12.09 5.11 -8.15
C VAL A 153 12.18 5.20 -6.62
N ASP A 154 11.07 5.56 -5.98
CA ASP A 154 10.96 5.87 -4.54
C ASP A 154 11.60 4.82 -3.62
N VAL A 155 11.57 3.54 -4.01
CA VAL A 155 12.15 2.43 -3.24
C VAL A 155 13.68 2.53 -3.11
N ALA A 156 14.35 3.12 -4.10
CA ALA A 156 15.81 3.27 -4.12
C ALA A 156 16.30 4.22 -3.01
N THR A 157 15.45 5.15 -2.55
CA THR A 157 15.79 6.05 -1.43
C THR A 157 15.83 5.33 -0.07
N GLY A 158 15.59 4.01 -0.05
CA GLY A 158 15.99 3.14 1.05
C GLY A 158 17.48 3.22 1.38
N PHE A 159 18.33 3.57 0.40
CA PHE A 159 19.75 3.88 0.61
C PHE A 159 19.97 4.92 1.72
N LEU A 160 19.19 6.01 1.70
CA LEU A 160 19.36 7.15 2.60
C LEU A 160 19.02 6.81 4.06
N VAL A 161 18.19 5.79 4.28
CA VAL A 161 17.64 5.46 5.61
C VAL A 161 17.93 4.03 6.05
N GLY A 162 18.65 3.25 5.23
CA GLY A 162 18.91 1.83 5.46
C GLY A 162 19.84 1.52 6.63
N GLY A 163 20.64 2.51 7.06
CA GLY A 163 21.55 2.41 8.20
C GLY A 163 20.87 2.37 9.57
N PRO A 164 21.64 2.40 10.67
CA PRO A 164 21.11 2.41 12.03
C PRO A 164 20.15 3.58 12.29
N TYR A 165 19.12 3.36 13.10
CA TYR A 165 18.16 4.40 13.45
C TYR A 165 17.82 4.36 14.95
N ASP A 166 18.05 5.49 15.62
CA ASP A 166 17.67 5.68 17.00
C ASP A 166 16.18 6.07 17.11
N THR A 167 15.35 5.10 17.48
CA THR A 167 13.91 5.32 17.70
C THR A 167 13.59 5.95 19.04
N VAL A 168 14.51 5.95 20.00
CA VAL A 168 14.26 6.44 21.36
C VAL A 168 14.60 7.93 21.42
N LYS A 169 13.60 8.78 21.16
CA LYS A 169 13.80 10.23 21.19
C LYS A 169 13.81 10.75 22.63
N SER A 170 14.83 11.54 22.96
CA SER A 170 14.93 12.19 24.26
C SER A 170 13.88 13.31 24.40
N PRO A 171 13.25 13.51 25.57
CA PRO A 171 12.43 14.71 25.81
C PRO A 171 13.27 15.99 25.94
N ASP A 172 14.59 15.88 26.12
CA ASP A 172 15.51 17.02 26.13
C ASP A 172 15.70 17.54 24.68
N PRO A 173 15.37 18.82 24.41
CA PRO A 173 15.54 19.41 23.08
C PRO A 173 16.97 19.39 22.55
N ASN A 174 17.98 19.48 23.42
CA ASN A 174 19.38 19.45 23.01
C ASN A 174 19.77 18.05 22.54
N LEU A 175 19.38 17.03 23.29
CA LEU A 175 19.63 15.63 22.93
C LEU A 175 18.88 15.25 21.66
N THR A 176 17.65 15.72 21.47
CA THR A 176 16.89 15.51 20.23
C THR A 176 17.59 16.11 19.02
N GLN A 177 18.12 17.34 19.15
CA GLN A 177 18.87 17.97 18.07
C GLN A 177 20.20 17.26 17.79
N MET A 178 20.90 16.78 18.82
CA MET A 178 22.11 15.98 18.65
C MET A 178 21.82 14.67 17.91
N GLN A 179 20.77 13.94 18.30
CA GLN A 179 20.32 12.73 17.59
C GLN A 179 20.06 13.03 16.12
N ARG A 180 19.41 14.16 15.80
CA ARG A 180 19.19 14.57 14.40
C ARG A 180 20.49 14.88 13.66
N GLN A 181 21.48 15.50 14.32
CA GLN A 181 22.80 15.71 13.71
C GLN A 181 23.53 14.38 13.45
N ASP A 182 23.34 13.38 14.31
CA ASP A 182 23.95 12.06 14.12
C ASP A 182 23.29 11.29 12.96
N GLU A 183 21.96 11.36 12.81
CA GLU A 183 21.26 10.84 11.63
C GLU A 183 21.76 11.47 10.32
N LEU A 184 21.92 12.80 10.30
CA LEU A 184 22.42 13.51 9.11
C LEU A 184 23.89 13.18 8.83
N ALA A 185 24.72 13.07 9.88
CA ALA A 185 26.11 12.64 9.74
C ALA A 185 26.20 11.24 9.16
N ASP A 186 25.30 10.33 9.55
CA ASP A 186 25.21 8.98 9.01
C ASP A 186 24.96 8.97 7.49
N MET A 187 23.99 9.76 7.02
CA MET A 187 23.68 9.91 5.59
C MET A 187 24.88 10.48 4.80
N ILE A 188 25.50 11.55 5.32
CA ILE A 188 26.65 12.21 4.68
C ILE A 188 27.84 11.25 4.59
N ASN A 189 28.15 10.55 5.68
CA ASN A 189 29.27 9.60 5.71
C ASN A 189 29.03 8.42 4.74
N THR A 190 27.80 7.95 4.65
CA THR A 190 27.43 6.84 3.75
C THR A 190 27.54 7.24 2.30
N ALA A 191 26.95 8.39 1.93
CA ALA A 191 27.02 8.91 0.57
C ALA A 191 28.48 9.21 0.17
N GLY A 192 29.25 9.85 1.06
CA GLY A 192 30.66 10.16 0.84
C GLY A 192 31.51 8.91 0.64
N ALA A 193 31.39 7.91 1.53
CA ALA A 193 32.18 6.70 1.43
C ALA A 193 31.76 5.82 0.24
N THR A 194 30.46 5.70 -0.03
CA THR A 194 29.92 4.81 -1.07
C THR A 194 30.19 5.33 -2.47
N PHE A 195 29.94 6.62 -2.72
CA PHE A 195 29.96 7.17 -4.08
C PHE A 195 31.20 8.02 -4.38
N LEU A 196 31.79 8.66 -3.36
CA LEU A 196 32.96 9.51 -3.55
C LEU A 196 34.26 8.83 -3.10
N GLY A 197 34.18 7.74 -2.33
CA GLY A 197 35.34 7.13 -1.67
C GLY A 197 35.99 8.05 -0.63
N LEU A 198 35.24 9.00 -0.07
CA LEU A 198 35.74 10.03 0.86
C LEU A 198 35.14 9.89 2.25
N THR A 199 35.96 10.07 3.29
CA THR A 199 35.51 10.10 4.68
C THR A 199 35.18 11.52 5.13
N LEU A 200 33.94 11.95 4.96
CA LEU A 200 33.55 13.34 5.25
C LEU A 200 33.39 13.66 6.75
N GLY A 201 33.36 12.65 7.62
CA GLY A 201 32.99 12.81 9.04
C GLY A 201 33.86 13.77 9.85
N CYS A 202 35.17 13.88 9.58
CA CYS A 202 36.01 14.86 10.30
C CYS A 202 35.58 16.31 10.02
N ALA A 203 35.03 16.55 8.83
CA ALA A 203 34.60 17.87 8.39
C ALA A 203 33.42 18.44 9.22
N ARG A 204 32.71 17.60 9.99
CA ARG A 204 31.63 18.02 10.90
C ARG A 204 32.07 19.09 11.89
N CYS A 205 33.24 18.91 12.49
CA CYS A 205 33.71 19.75 13.62
C CYS A 205 34.76 20.78 13.23
N HIS A 206 35.56 20.49 12.20
CA HIS A 206 36.66 21.33 11.68
C HIS A 206 36.94 20.93 10.24
N ASN A 207 37.70 21.71 9.46
CA ASN A 207 38.10 21.29 8.10
C ASN A 207 38.77 19.91 8.12
N HIS A 208 38.53 19.08 7.11
CA HIS A 208 39.07 17.72 7.06
C HIS A 208 40.60 17.72 7.22
N LYS A 209 41.12 16.75 7.97
CA LYS A 209 42.54 16.76 8.38
C LYS A 209 43.50 16.58 7.20
N PHE A 210 43.08 15.80 6.20
CA PHE A 210 43.94 15.35 5.11
C PHE A 210 43.40 15.63 3.72
N ASP A 211 42.09 15.87 3.60
CA ASP A 211 41.44 16.03 2.30
C ASP A 211 41.02 17.49 2.15
N PRO A 212 40.92 18.01 0.92
CA PRO A 212 40.52 19.38 0.65
C PRO A 212 39.00 19.56 0.82
N VAL A 213 38.48 19.17 1.99
CA VAL A 213 37.07 19.26 2.37
C VAL A 213 36.98 20.21 3.56
N THR A 214 36.32 21.34 3.36
CA THR A 214 36.09 22.32 4.41
C THR A 214 34.93 21.90 5.31
N GLN A 215 34.85 22.49 6.49
CA GLN A 215 33.64 22.37 7.29
C GLN A 215 32.42 22.89 6.53
N ARG A 216 32.57 23.94 5.70
CA ARG A 216 31.45 24.49 4.93
C ARG A 216 30.89 23.45 3.97
N ASP A 217 31.75 22.73 3.24
CA ASP A 217 31.35 21.65 2.33
C ASP A 217 30.48 20.59 3.03
N TYR A 218 30.89 20.17 4.24
CA TYR A 218 30.12 19.22 5.04
C TYR A 218 28.69 19.70 5.31
N TYR A 219 28.53 20.97 5.74
CA TYR A 219 27.20 21.51 6.03
C TYR A 219 26.41 21.85 4.74
N SER A 220 27.07 22.12 3.62
CA SER A 220 26.42 22.22 2.31
C SER A 220 25.79 20.88 1.90
N ILE A 221 26.53 19.78 2.03
CA ILE A 221 25.98 18.44 1.79
C ILE A 221 24.89 18.10 2.81
N GLN A 222 25.08 18.46 4.08
CA GLN A 222 24.05 18.27 5.10
C GLN A 222 22.72 18.94 4.70
N ALA A 223 22.77 20.12 4.09
CA ALA A 223 21.58 20.83 3.67
C ALA A 223 20.77 20.08 2.59
N ILE A 224 21.43 19.24 1.78
CA ILE A 224 20.76 18.35 0.80
C ILE A 224 19.92 17.29 1.54
N PHE A 225 20.47 16.68 2.58
CA PHE A 225 19.82 15.60 3.34
C PHE A 225 18.93 16.09 4.49
N ALA A 226 18.95 17.39 4.81
CA ALA A 226 18.27 17.97 5.97
C ALA A 226 16.77 17.64 6.03
N GLY A 227 16.14 17.42 4.87
CA GLY A 227 14.72 17.09 4.72
C GLY A 227 14.38 15.61 4.80
N VAL A 228 15.38 14.72 4.90
CA VAL A 228 15.18 13.26 4.88
C VAL A 228 14.83 12.73 6.27
N GLN A 229 13.73 11.99 6.36
CA GLN A 229 13.25 11.33 7.58
C GLN A 229 13.15 9.82 7.37
N HIS A 230 13.39 9.06 8.44
CA HIS A 230 13.20 7.61 8.45
C HIS A 230 11.71 7.24 8.51
N GLY A 231 11.32 6.14 7.87
CA GLY A 231 10.06 5.48 8.15
C GLY A 231 9.34 4.90 6.92
N ASP A 232 8.30 4.11 7.20
CA ASP A 232 7.44 3.52 6.18
C ASP A 232 6.61 4.58 5.47
N ARG A 233 6.62 4.55 4.13
CA ARG A 233 5.75 5.37 3.29
C ARG A 233 5.16 4.56 2.13
N PRO A 234 3.94 4.88 1.68
CA PRO A 234 3.46 4.36 0.41
C PRO A 234 4.41 4.82 -0.70
N LEU A 235 4.87 3.87 -1.51
CA LEU A 235 5.57 4.16 -2.75
C LEU A 235 4.56 4.78 -3.71
N ARG A 236 4.99 5.83 -4.41
CA ARG A 236 4.25 6.29 -5.59
C ARG A 236 4.21 5.15 -6.59
N ALA A 237 3.01 4.75 -7.00
CA ALA A 237 2.91 3.83 -8.10
C ALA A 237 3.31 4.59 -9.36
N THR A 238 4.14 3.98 -10.20
CA THR A 238 4.57 4.56 -11.48
C THR A 238 3.38 4.81 -12.43
N ASP A 239 2.22 4.21 -12.15
CA ASP A 239 0.95 4.35 -12.85
C ASP A 239 -0.11 5.14 -12.05
N ASP A 240 0.22 5.82 -10.94
CA ASP A 240 -0.80 6.40 -10.04
C ASP A 240 -1.75 7.38 -10.73
N ALA A 241 -1.26 8.17 -11.68
CA ALA A 241 -2.11 9.08 -12.47
C ALA A 241 -3.05 8.33 -13.43
N ASP A 242 -2.52 7.35 -14.17
CA ASP A 242 -3.29 6.53 -15.10
C ASP A 242 -4.30 5.64 -14.39
N ARG A 243 -3.90 5.07 -13.25
CA ARG A 243 -4.73 4.29 -12.35
C ARG A 243 -5.86 5.13 -11.75
N ALA A 244 -5.56 6.35 -11.28
CA ALA A 244 -6.57 7.27 -10.77
C ALA A 244 -7.55 7.71 -11.87
N ALA A 245 -7.05 8.01 -13.06
CA ALA A 245 -7.88 8.33 -14.23
C ALA A 245 -8.79 7.16 -14.60
N ARG A 246 -8.24 5.94 -14.69
CA ARG A 246 -9.00 4.73 -14.99
C ARG A 246 -10.03 4.41 -13.90
N LEU A 247 -9.68 4.61 -12.63
CA LEU A 247 -10.63 4.44 -11.52
C LEU A 247 -11.78 5.44 -11.60
N ALA A 248 -11.52 6.68 -12.01
CA ALA A 248 -12.56 7.68 -12.24
C ALA A 248 -13.48 7.29 -13.41
N GLU A 249 -12.92 6.86 -14.53
CA GLU A 249 -13.68 6.34 -15.68
C GLU A 249 -14.57 5.16 -15.29
N VAL A 250 -13.99 4.16 -14.61
CA VAL A 250 -14.71 2.97 -14.14
C VAL A 250 -15.85 3.35 -13.20
N ARG A 251 -15.66 4.33 -12.31
CA ARG A 251 -16.73 4.84 -11.43
C ARG A 251 -17.86 5.50 -12.23
N THR A 252 -17.52 6.31 -13.23
CA THR A 252 -18.51 6.95 -14.11
C THR A 252 -19.29 5.91 -14.93
N GLU A 253 -18.61 4.92 -15.52
CA GLU A 253 -19.26 3.85 -16.28
C GLU A 253 -20.18 2.99 -15.39
N LEU A 254 -19.73 2.64 -14.18
CA LEU A 254 -20.54 1.90 -13.21
C LEU A 254 -21.82 2.65 -12.86
N SER A 255 -21.71 3.94 -12.51
CA SER A 255 -22.86 4.77 -12.15
C SER A 255 -23.85 4.90 -13.33
N ARG A 256 -23.35 5.05 -14.56
CA ARG A 256 -24.21 5.07 -15.75
C ARG A 256 -24.95 3.75 -15.93
N LEU A 257 -24.25 2.62 -15.85
CA LEU A 257 -24.86 1.30 -16.01
C LEU A 257 -25.88 0.99 -14.92
N GLU A 258 -25.63 1.43 -13.69
CA GLU A 258 -26.58 1.30 -12.58
C GLU A 258 -27.89 2.05 -12.87
N THR A 259 -27.80 3.29 -13.39
CA THR A 259 -28.97 4.06 -13.83
C THR A 259 -29.70 3.40 -15.00
N GLU A 260 -28.98 2.96 -16.04
CA GLU A 260 -29.57 2.29 -17.22
C GLU A 260 -30.27 0.98 -16.86
N LEU A 261 -29.72 0.23 -15.91
CA LEU A 261 -30.36 -0.99 -15.39
C LEU A 261 -31.64 -0.62 -14.62
N ALA A 262 -31.59 0.38 -13.73
CA ALA A 262 -32.75 0.81 -12.95
C ALA A 262 -33.94 1.29 -13.83
N GLU A 263 -33.67 2.04 -14.90
CA GLU A 263 -34.70 2.55 -15.83
C GLU A 263 -35.44 1.44 -16.61
N ARG A 264 -34.79 0.28 -16.82
CA ARG A 264 -35.34 -0.83 -17.61
C ARG A 264 -36.27 -1.76 -16.82
N GLY A 265 -36.74 -1.33 -15.65
CA GLY A 265 -37.57 -2.16 -14.79
C GLY A 265 -36.79 -3.31 -14.12
N VAL A 266 -35.45 -3.24 -14.15
CA VAL A 266 -34.60 -3.98 -13.22
C VAL A 266 -34.65 -3.22 -11.89
N GLY A 267 -35.84 -3.22 -11.28
CA GLY A 267 -36.19 -2.34 -10.17
C GLY A 267 -35.58 -2.82 -8.86
N LEU A 268 -34.26 -2.75 -8.74
CA LEU A 268 -33.65 -2.73 -7.42
C LEU A 268 -34.03 -1.41 -6.76
N ARG A 269 -34.75 -1.51 -5.66
CA ARG A 269 -35.02 -0.37 -4.78
C ARG A 269 -33.67 0.20 -4.30
N PRO A 270 -33.60 1.50 -3.96
CA PRO A 270 -32.37 2.09 -3.42
C PRO A 270 -31.83 1.28 -2.23
N PRO A 271 -30.49 1.33 -2.00
CA PRO A 271 -29.92 0.70 -0.82
C PRO A 271 -30.64 1.14 0.44
N VAL A 272 -30.66 0.27 1.44
CA VAL A 272 -31.13 0.67 2.75
C VAL A 272 -30.32 1.89 3.24
N ASN A 273 -31.00 2.80 3.91
CA ASN A 273 -30.36 3.96 4.52
C ASN A 273 -30.91 4.16 5.94
N ALA A 274 -30.19 4.91 6.77
CA ALA A 274 -30.56 5.06 8.17
C ALA A 274 -31.86 5.86 8.39
N ARG A 275 -32.20 6.76 7.47
CA ARG A 275 -33.28 7.74 7.61
C ARG A 275 -34.66 7.14 7.46
N GLU A 276 -34.90 6.43 6.36
CA GLU A 276 -36.21 5.89 6.03
C GLU A 276 -36.11 4.87 4.90
N ASN A 277 -36.77 3.73 5.07
CA ASN A 277 -36.86 2.66 4.09
C ASN A 277 -38.33 2.27 3.92
N GLU A 278 -38.82 2.32 2.68
CA GLU A 278 -40.20 1.93 2.35
C GLU A 278 -40.23 0.60 1.60
N ASP A 279 -41.10 -0.30 2.06
CA ASP A 279 -41.38 -1.62 1.51
C ASP A 279 -42.86 -1.71 1.11
N ARG A 280 -43.14 -1.71 -0.19
CA ARG A 280 -44.50 -1.84 -0.75
C ARG A 280 -44.73 -3.21 -1.35
N PHE A 281 -45.95 -3.71 -1.21
CA PHE A 281 -46.35 -5.03 -1.71
C PHE A 281 -47.85 -5.06 -2.04
N ALA A 282 -48.31 -6.11 -2.72
CA ALA A 282 -49.72 -6.25 -3.04
C ALA A 282 -50.58 -6.30 -1.76
N PRO A 283 -51.73 -5.61 -1.69
CA PRO A 283 -52.55 -5.55 -0.49
C PRO A 283 -52.94 -6.93 0.06
N VAL A 284 -52.49 -7.21 1.28
CA VAL A 284 -52.65 -8.49 1.99
C VAL A 284 -53.38 -8.33 3.30
N MET A 285 -54.26 -9.29 3.63
CA MET A 285 -54.74 -9.42 5.01
C MET A 285 -53.62 -9.89 5.92
N ALA A 286 -53.45 -9.21 7.05
CA ALA A 286 -52.45 -9.55 8.06
C ALA A 286 -53.00 -9.20 9.45
N ARG A 287 -52.69 -10.06 10.43
CA ARG A 287 -52.81 -9.77 11.86
C ARG A 287 -51.42 -9.70 12.50
N PHE A 288 -50.48 -10.47 12.00
CA PHE A 288 -49.09 -10.52 12.46
C PHE A 288 -48.18 -10.06 11.34
N VAL A 289 -47.22 -9.19 11.67
CA VAL A 289 -46.14 -8.76 10.77
C VAL A 289 -44.82 -8.99 11.49
N ARG A 290 -43.93 -9.78 10.89
CA ARG A 290 -42.59 -10.08 11.43
C ARG A 290 -41.52 -9.52 10.52
N PHE A 291 -40.63 -8.72 11.10
CA PHE A 291 -39.43 -8.19 10.47
C PHE A 291 -38.23 -8.99 10.95
N THR A 292 -37.69 -9.86 10.10
CA THR A 292 -36.54 -10.71 10.41
C THR A 292 -35.28 -10.15 9.78
N ILE A 293 -34.23 -9.96 10.58
CA ILE A 293 -32.95 -9.38 10.18
C ILE A 293 -31.90 -10.48 10.16
N HIS A 294 -31.20 -10.60 9.04
CA HIS A 294 -30.15 -11.59 8.81
C HIS A 294 -28.75 -10.99 8.86
N ALA A 295 -28.60 -9.69 8.55
CA ALA A 295 -27.35 -8.96 8.66
C ALA A 295 -27.56 -7.47 8.94
N THR A 296 -26.59 -6.86 9.60
CA THR A 296 -26.48 -5.41 9.80
C THR A 296 -25.18 -4.88 9.21
N ASN A 297 -25.08 -3.57 9.00
CA ASN A 297 -23.80 -2.96 8.63
C ASN A 297 -22.76 -3.00 9.77
N GLN A 298 -23.22 -3.04 11.02
CA GLN A 298 -22.38 -3.15 12.21
C GLN A 298 -23.24 -3.50 13.45
N GLY A 299 -22.87 -4.54 14.21
CA GLY A 299 -23.43 -4.81 15.54
C GLY A 299 -24.84 -5.41 15.57
N GLU A 300 -25.48 -5.41 16.74
CA GLU A 300 -26.87 -5.87 16.92
C GLU A 300 -27.87 -4.93 16.21
N PRO A 301 -28.88 -5.45 15.48
CA PRO A 301 -29.82 -4.62 14.75
C PRO A 301 -30.58 -3.64 15.62
N CYS A 302 -30.84 -2.46 15.06
CA CYS A 302 -31.59 -1.41 15.74
C CYS A 302 -32.64 -0.79 14.82
N ILE A 303 -33.88 -0.72 15.29
CA ILE A 303 -35.01 -0.10 14.60
C ILE A 303 -35.59 0.97 15.52
N ASP A 304 -35.72 2.19 15.02
CA ASP A 304 -36.36 3.32 15.71
C ASP A 304 -37.88 3.11 15.73
N GLU A 305 -38.52 3.00 14.56
CA GLU A 305 -39.95 2.68 14.45
C GLU A 305 -40.18 1.68 13.30
N LEU A 306 -41.19 0.83 13.45
CA LEU A 306 -41.72 -0.07 12.43
C LEU A 306 -43.19 0.28 12.15
N GLU A 307 -43.42 1.06 11.10
CA GLU A 307 -44.74 1.53 10.69
C GLU A 307 -45.39 0.55 9.71
N ILE A 308 -46.65 0.19 9.94
CA ILE A 308 -47.42 -0.71 9.07
C ILE A 308 -48.66 0.05 8.61
N PHE A 309 -48.82 0.26 7.31
CA PHE A 309 -49.93 1.04 6.76
C PHE A 309 -51.03 0.15 6.19
N SER A 310 -52.27 0.47 6.56
CA SER A 310 -53.45 -0.10 5.91
C SER A 310 -53.52 0.32 4.44
N ALA A 311 -53.97 -0.58 3.57
CA ALA A 311 -54.28 -0.24 2.20
C ALA A 311 -55.40 0.82 2.15
N ALA A 312 -55.21 1.88 1.35
CA ALA A 312 -56.22 2.91 1.17
C ALA A 312 -57.47 2.32 0.48
N THR A 313 -58.65 2.75 0.93
CA THR A 313 -59.93 2.45 0.27
C THR A 313 -60.55 3.75 -0.25
N PRO A 314 -61.58 3.69 -1.12
CA PRO A 314 -62.29 4.90 -1.55
C PRO A 314 -62.81 5.76 -0.39
N ASP A 315 -63.13 5.12 0.75
CA ASP A 315 -63.77 5.76 1.91
C ASP A 315 -62.82 6.04 3.08
N ALA A 316 -61.56 5.58 3.02
CA ALA A 316 -60.59 5.74 4.10
C ALA A 316 -59.14 5.83 3.58
N ALA A 317 -58.42 6.86 4.05
CA ALA A 317 -56.99 7.00 3.79
C ALA A 317 -56.16 5.92 4.51
N ALA A 318 -55.00 5.59 3.96
CA ALA A 318 -54.02 4.73 4.60
C ALA A 318 -53.59 5.30 5.96
N ARG A 319 -53.60 4.49 7.01
CA ARG A 319 -53.18 4.87 8.36
C ARG A 319 -52.16 3.88 8.91
N ASN A 320 -51.27 4.35 9.78
CA ASN A 320 -50.36 3.47 10.51
C ASN A 320 -51.16 2.68 11.56
N VAL A 321 -51.25 1.36 11.36
CA VAL A 321 -51.95 0.41 12.23
C VAL A 321 -51.02 -0.34 13.18
N ALA A 322 -49.70 -0.09 13.10
CA ALA A 322 -48.72 -0.71 13.99
C ALA A 322 -48.69 -0.08 15.39
N LEU A 323 -49.28 1.11 15.58
CA LEU A 323 -49.13 1.90 16.79
C LEU A 323 -49.70 1.20 18.03
N ALA A 324 -48.99 1.29 19.16
CA ALA A 324 -49.50 0.87 20.47
C ALA A 324 -50.83 1.56 20.82
N SER A 325 -50.95 2.85 20.46
CA SER A 325 -52.17 3.66 20.64
C SER A 325 -53.34 3.20 19.77
N ALA A 326 -53.07 2.43 18.70
CA ALA A 326 -54.08 1.77 17.87
C ALA A 326 -54.43 0.36 18.36
N GLY A 327 -53.85 -0.08 19.50
CA GLY A 327 -54.11 -1.39 20.12
C GLY A 327 -53.21 -2.52 19.62
N ALA A 328 -52.18 -2.23 18.84
CA ALA A 328 -51.19 -3.23 18.44
C ALA A 328 -50.24 -3.58 19.59
N THR A 329 -49.63 -4.76 19.55
CA THR A 329 -48.65 -5.21 20.54
C THR A 329 -47.36 -5.69 19.85
N ALA A 330 -46.21 -5.50 20.51
CA ALA A 330 -44.90 -5.90 19.98
C ALA A 330 -44.31 -7.10 20.73
N THR A 331 -43.66 -7.99 19.99
CA THR A 331 -42.83 -9.10 20.50
C THR A 331 -41.50 -9.16 19.73
N SER A 332 -40.46 -9.77 20.30
CA SER A 332 -39.15 -9.86 19.64
C SER A 332 -38.43 -11.18 19.92
N SER A 333 -37.36 -11.44 19.17
CA SER A 333 -36.43 -12.56 19.43
C SER A 333 -35.55 -12.35 20.65
N GLY A 334 -35.67 -11.22 21.33
CA GLY A 334 -34.87 -10.82 22.48
C GLY A 334 -34.40 -9.36 22.37
N ASP A 335 -34.31 -8.73 23.54
CA ASP A 335 -34.07 -7.28 23.67
C ASP A 335 -32.73 -7.00 24.33
N PHE A 336 -32.05 -5.94 23.88
CA PHE A 336 -30.78 -5.52 24.45
C PHE A 336 -30.91 -5.21 25.95
N PRO A 337 -30.12 -5.86 26.82
CA PRO A 337 -30.38 -5.80 28.25
C PRO A 337 -30.02 -4.45 28.87
N ASN A 338 -30.78 -4.05 29.89
CA ASN A 338 -30.46 -2.96 30.82
C ASN A 338 -30.24 -1.57 30.19
N ASN A 339 -30.92 -1.25 29.08
CA ASN A 339 -30.86 0.08 28.48
C ASN A 339 -32.23 0.78 28.44
N PRO A 340 -32.44 1.88 29.18
CA PRO A 340 -33.75 2.57 29.21
C PRO A 340 -34.12 3.24 27.88
N LYS A 341 -33.15 3.45 26.98
CA LYS A 341 -33.39 4.00 25.64
C LYS A 341 -33.77 2.93 24.62
N HIS A 342 -33.29 1.70 24.79
CA HIS A 342 -33.48 0.63 23.82
C HIS A 342 -34.45 -0.42 24.36
N ARG A 343 -35.76 -0.21 24.13
CA ARG A 343 -36.85 -1.06 24.61
C ARG A 343 -37.78 -1.38 23.47
N LEU A 344 -38.34 -2.59 23.49
CA LEU A 344 -39.25 -3.07 22.45
C LEU A 344 -40.47 -2.15 22.24
N GLU A 345 -40.97 -1.52 23.30
CA GLU A 345 -42.10 -0.59 23.20
C GLU A 345 -41.86 0.58 22.24
N HIS A 346 -40.61 1.03 22.08
CA HIS A 346 -40.29 2.17 21.21
C HIS A 346 -40.42 1.84 19.71
N ILE A 347 -40.46 0.57 19.31
CA ILE A 347 -40.55 0.20 17.89
C ILE A 347 -41.91 0.56 17.24
N HIS A 348 -42.90 0.94 18.05
CA HIS A 348 -44.27 1.21 17.60
C HIS A 348 -45.00 2.24 18.46
N ASP A 349 -44.26 3.16 19.10
CA ASP A 349 -44.85 4.17 19.99
C ASP A 349 -45.28 5.45 19.24
N GLY A 350 -44.99 5.51 17.94
CA GLY A 350 -45.29 6.64 17.07
C GLY A 350 -44.33 7.83 17.22
N ARG A 351 -43.22 7.66 17.93
CA ARG A 351 -42.18 8.67 18.12
C ARG A 351 -40.91 8.24 17.40
N PHE A 352 -40.75 8.73 16.18
CA PHE A 352 -39.53 8.53 15.38
C PHE A 352 -38.54 9.69 15.55
N GLY A 353 -37.30 9.48 15.11
CA GLY A 353 -36.27 10.53 15.04
C GLY A 353 -35.77 10.99 16.40
N ASN A 354 -35.70 10.07 17.36
CA ASN A 354 -35.17 10.36 18.68
C ASN A 354 -34.15 9.27 19.09
N SER A 355 -33.59 9.38 20.30
CA SER A 355 -32.59 8.41 20.76
C SER A 355 -33.16 7.09 21.32
N GLN A 356 -34.49 6.92 21.29
CA GLN A 356 -35.20 5.72 21.74
C GLN A 356 -35.46 4.79 20.55
N SER A 357 -35.32 3.49 20.76
CA SER A 357 -35.44 2.49 19.68
C SER A 357 -35.61 1.09 20.27
N TRP A 358 -35.75 0.07 19.44
CA TRP A 358 -35.53 -1.33 19.80
C TRP A 358 -34.16 -1.79 19.29
N ILE A 359 -33.40 -2.50 20.13
CA ILE A 359 -32.16 -3.19 19.75
C ILE A 359 -32.30 -4.67 20.09
N SER A 360 -31.93 -5.55 19.15
CA SER A 360 -31.89 -6.99 19.42
C SER A 360 -30.78 -7.36 20.39
N ASN A 361 -30.96 -8.45 21.14
CA ASN A 361 -29.86 -9.06 21.91
C ASN A 361 -28.93 -9.94 21.08
N GLN A 362 -29.15 -10.05 19.77
CA GLN A 362 -28.35 -10.88 18.87
C GLN A 362 -27.48 -10.01 17.96
N ASN A 363 -26.18 -10.35 17.85
CA ASN A 363 -25.28 -9.63 16.97
C ASN A 363 -25.57 -9.96 15.50
N GLY A 364 -25.79 -8.93 14.68
CA GLY A 364 -26.06 -9.05 13.25
C GLY A 364 -27.45 -9.56 12.84
N GLY A 365 -28.28 -10.07 13.77
CA GLY A 365 -29.57 -10.65 13.43
C GLY A 365 -30.61 -10.53 14.54
N GLY A 366 -31.79 -11.09 14.32
CA GLY A 366 -32.92 -11.06 15.25
C GLY A 366 -34.24 -10.77 14.52
N TRP A 367 -35.36 -10.77 15.25
CA TRP A 367 -36.65 -10.38 14.69
C TRP A 367 -37.47 -9.55 15.67
N ALA A 368 -38.28 -8.64 15.12
CA ALA A 368 -39.36 -7.96 15.82
C ALA A 368 -40.68 -8.25 15.12
N GLN A 369 -41.76 -8.33 15.88
CA GLN A 369 -43.08 -8.65 15.39
C GLN A 369 -44.12 -7.72 15.99
N ILE A 370 -45.02 -7.21 15.15
CA ILE A 370 -46.22 -6.49 15.55
C ILE A 370 -47.44 -7.38 15.34
N GLU A 371 -48.23 -7.58 16.40
CA GLU A 371 -49.60 -8.08 16.32
C GLU A 371 -50.56 -6.89 16.29
N LEU A 372 -51.30 -6.75 15.20
CA LEU A 372 -52.30 -5.71 15.00
C LEU A 372 -53.55 -5.98 15.86
N ALA A 373 -54.25 -4.92 16.27
CA ALA A 373 -55.46 -5.02 17.08
C ALA A 373 -56.56 -5.89 16.45
N GLU A 374 -56.65 -5.84 15.11
CA GLU A 374 -57.56 -6.63 14.30
C GLU A 374 -56.91 -6.99 12.95
N PRO A 375 -57.30 -8.11 12.31
CA PRO A 375 -56.88 -8.41 10.94
C PRO A 375 -57.15 -7.23 10.00
N THR A 376 -56.09 -6.70 9.41
CA THR A 376 -56.13 -5.50 8.59
C THR A 376 -55.49 -5.76 7.23
N ARG A 377 -56.07 -5.20 6.17
CA ARG A 377 -55.47 -5.23 4.85
C ARG A 377 -54.36 -4.18 4.76
N ILE A 378 -53.12 -4.60 4.57
CA ILE A 378 -51.93 -3.75 4.56
C ILE A 378 -51.18 -3.88 3.22
N ASP A 379 -50.48 -2.84 2.80
CA ASP A 379 -49.75 -2.81 1.51
C ASP A 379 -48.40 -2.08 1.58
N ARG A 380 -48.05 -1.52 2.74
CA ARG A 380 -46.85 -0.74 2.93
C ARG A 380 -46.32 -0.84 4.34
N ILE A 381 -45.00 -1.00 4.44
CA ILE A 381 -44.24 -0.95 5.68
C ILE A 381 -43.12 0.10 5.53
N VAL A 382 -42.95 0.94 6.55
CA VAL A 382 -41.89 1.94 6.63
C VAL A 382 -41.08 1.68 7.88
N TRP A 383 -39.76 1.73 7.77
CA TRP A 383 -38.87 1.50 8.89
C TRP A 383 -37.58 2.28 8.75
N GLN A 384 -36.93 2.55 9.89
CA GLN A 384 -35.70 3.33 9.93
C GLN A 384 -34.81 2.92 11.10
N ARG A 385 -33.53 3.25 10.98
CA ARG A 385 -32.59 3.22 12.09
C ARG A 385 -32.68 4.47 12.94
N ASP A 386 -32.78 5.64 12.29
CA ASP A 386 -32.94 6.95 12.91
C ASP A 386 -33.33 8.00 11.85
N ARG A 387 -34.53 8.58 11.99
CA ARG A 387 -35.06 9.53 11.01
C ARG A 387 -34.31 10.87 10.96
N GLU A 388 -33.62 11.24 12.03
CA GLU A 388 -32.81 12.46 12.09
C GLU A 388 -31.38 12.28 11.55
N GLN A 389 -30.99 11.05 11.18
CA GLN A 389 -29.66 10.72 10.66
C GLN A 389 -28.49 11.03 11.61
N GLN A 390 -28.72 11.08 12.92
CA GLN A 390 -27.67 11.16 13.92
C GLN A 390 -26.90 9.82 14.03
N PHE A 391 -27.59 8.70 13.76
CA PHE A 391 -27.02 7.36 13.81
C PHE A 391 -27.17 6.62 12.47
N ALA A 392 -26.10 5.96 12.05
CA ALA A 392 -26.07 5.13 10.83
C ALA A 392 -25.55 3.70 11.08
N ASP A 393 -25.14 3.38 12.30
CA ASP A 393 -24.74 2.04 12.73
C ASP A 393 -25.96 1.13 12.95
N ARG A 394 -25.75 -0.19 13.01
CA ARG A 394 -26.80 -1.18 13.36
C ARG A 394 -27.98 -1.22 12.40
N LEU A 395 -27.80 -0.67 11.21
CA LEU A 395 -28.78 -0.65 10.14
C LEU A 395 -28.96 -2.07 9.60
N ALA A 396 -30.19 -2.56 9.53
CA ALA A 396 -30.50 -3.82 8.86
C ALA A 396 -30.18 -3.71 7.36
N ILE A 397 -29.27 -4.56 6.86
CA ILE A 397 -28.85 -4.57 5.45
C ILE A 397 -29.29 -5.84 4.71
N ASP A 398 -29.65 -6.89 5.45
CA ASP A 398 -30.27 -8.09 4.93
C ASP A 398 -31.45 -8.48 5.82
N TYR A 399 -32.64 -8.57 5.24
CA TYR A 399 -33.88 -8.77 5.99
C TYR A 399 -35.00 -9.37 5.14
N VAL A 400 -35.99 -9.94 5.81
CA VAL A 400 -37.23 -10.44 5.21
C VAL A 400 -38.40 -9.95 6.06
N ILE A 401 -39.48 -9.52 5.40
CA ILE A 401 -40.74 -9.16 6.05
C ILE A 401 -41.78 -10.22 5.70
N GLU A 402 -42.35 -10.80 6.74
CA GLU A 402 -43.37 -11.83 6.66
C GLU A 402 -44.67 -11.36 7.32
N VAL A 403 -45.80 -11.82 6.81
CA VAL A 403 -47.12 -11.55 7.41
C VAL A 403 -47.89 -12.84 7.60
N ALA A 404 -48.80 -12.86 8.57
CA ALA A 404 -49.75 -13.94 8.78
C ALA A 404 -51.09 -13.39 9.27
N GLU A 405 -52.20 -14.02 8.88
CA GLU A 405 -53.53 -13.71 9.44
C GLU A 405 -53.80 -14.56 10.68
N LEU A 406 -53.42 -15.84 10.62
CA LEU A 406 -53.45 -16.79 11.73
C LEU A 406 -52.02 -17.08 12.22
N PRO A 407 -51.82 -17.35 13.53
CA PRO A 407 -50.50 -17.69 14.05
C PRO A 407 -49.88 -18.88 13.31
N GLY A 408 -48.67 -18.72 12.79
CA GLY A 408 -47.90 -19.77 12.13
C GLY A 408 -48.04 -19.86 10.60
N GLU A 409 -49.01 -19.16 10.00
CA GLU A 409 -49.24 -19.14 8.54
C GLU A 409 -48.48 -17.99 7.85
N TRP A 410 -47.15 -18.02 7.94
CA TRP A 410 -46.29 -16.95 7.45
C TRP A 410 -46.13 -16.96 5.93
N ARG A 411 -46.23 -15.78 5.32
CA ARG A 411 -45.83 -15.53 3.93
C ARG A 411 -44.90 -14.33 3.83
N VAL A 412 -43.88 -14.44 2.99
CA VAL A 412 -42.99 -13.31 2.67
C VAL A 412 -43.74 -12.31 1.79
N VAL A 413 -43.68 -11.02 2.15
CA VAL A 413 -44.27 -9.93 1.37
C VAL A 413 -43.24 -8.93 0.85
N ALA A 414 -42.08 -8.82 1.50
CA ALA A 414 -40.97 -7.97 1.07
C ALA A 414 -39.64 -8.50 1.63
N SER A 415 -38.52 -8.12 1.02
CA SER A 415 -37.17 -8.46 1.51
C SER A 415 -36.12 -7.45 1.03
N SER A 416 -34.91 -7.54 1.57
CA SER A 416 -33.71 -6.82 1.08
C SER A 416 -33.25 -7.25 -0.31
N GLN A 417 -33.71 -8.40 -0.83
CA GLN A 417 -33.14 -9.03 -2.03
C GLN A 417 -33.40 -8.25 -3.32
N ASP A 418 -34.41 -7.38 -3.32
CA ASP A 418 -34.73 -6.46 -4.41
C ASP A 418 -34.22 -5.04 -4.12
N ARG A 419 -33.25 -4.85 -3.22
CA ARG A 419 -32.53 -3.58 -3.01
C ARG A 419 -31.08 -3.65 -3.52
N LEU A 420 -30.54 -2.50 -3.93
CA LEU A 420 -29.10 -2.35 -4.13
C LEU A 420 -28.34 -2.60 -2.82
N PRO A 421 -27.12 -3.19 -2.83
CA PRO A 421 -26.39 -3.47 -1.60
C PRO A 421 -26.02 -2.20 -0.84
N PHE A 422 -26.03 -2.31 0.49
CA PHE A 422 -25.42 -1.30 1.35
C PHE A 422 -23.92 -1.19 1.06
N GLN A 423 -23.37 0.03 1.10
CA GLN A 423 -21.96 0.28 0.78
C GLN A 423 -21.04 -0.64 1.60
N GLY A 424 -20.20 -1.42 0.91
CA GLY A 424 -19.26 -2.36 1.54
C GLY A 424 -19.84 -3.72 1.95
N SER A 425 -21.12 -4.01 1.72
CA SER A 425 -21.70 -5.34 2.01
C SER A 425 -21.33 -6.40 0.95
N ASN A 426 -21.37 -7.67 1.37
CA ASN A 426 -20.83 -8.81 0.61
C ASN A 426 -21.52 -8.97 -0.75
N ASP A 427 -20.72 -9.27 -1.78
CA ASP A 427 -21.09 -9.22 -3.21
C ASP A 427 -22.03 -10.37 -3.64
N GLU A 428 -22.30 -11.31 -2.75
CA GLU A 428 -22.99 -12.57 -3.03
C GLU A 428 -24.49 -12.38 -3.29
N THR A 429 -25.16 -11.52 -2.52
CA THR A 429 -26.60 -11.22 -2.71
C THR A 429 -26.84 -10.53 -4.05
N LEU A 430 -25.97 -9.58 -4.42
CA LEU A 430 -26.05 -8.89 -5.71
C LEU A 430 -25.69 -9.80 -6.88
N ARG A 431 -24.67 -10.66 -6.73
CA ARG A 431 -24.33 -11.67 -7.74
C ARG A 431 -25.49 -12.63 -7.97
N LYS A 432 -26.15 -13.08 -6.90
CA LYS A 432 -27.31 -13.98 -6.98
C LYS A 432 -28.49 -13.30 -7.67
N TYR A 433 -28.82 -12.06 -7.30
CA TYR A 433 -29.85 -11.25 -7.94
C TYR A 433 -29.58 -11.06 -9.45
N LEU A 434 -28.39 -10.60 -9.81
CA LEU A 434 -28.01 -10.35 -11.21
C LEU A 434 -27.94 -11.64 -12.03
N SER A 435 -27.58 -12.77 -11.40
CA SER A 435 -27.61 -14.09 -12.05
C SER A 435 -29.05 -14.54 -12.34
N GLU A 436 -29.97 -14.39 -11.39
CA GLU A 436 -31.39 -14.71 -11.61
C GLU A 436 -32.02 -13.78 -12.65
N LEU A 437 -31.75 -12.47 -12.57
CA LEU A 437 -32.22 -11.49 -13.53
C LEU A 437 -31.69 -11.77 -14.95
N ALA A 438 -30.41 -12.11 -15.08
CA ALA A 438 -29.83 -12.45 -16.38
C ALA A 438 -30.56 -13.61 -17.07
N LYS A 439 -31.16 -14.55 -16.31
CA LYS A 439 -31.90 -15.70 -16.88
C LYS A 439 -33.18 -15.27 -17.60
N SER A 440 -33.84 -14.22 -17.15
CA SER A 440 -35.12 -13.74 -17.72
C SER A 440 -35.01 -12.43 -18.51
N ALA A 441 -33.85 -11.76 -18.48
CA ALA A 441 -33.63 -10.49 -19.15
C ALA A 441 -33.36 -10.61 -20.66
N ASP A 442 -33.65 -9.52 -21.39
CA ASP A 442 -33.27 -9.38 -22.80
C ASP A 442 -31.73 -9.37 -22.98
N GLU A 443 -31.27 -9.61 -24.20
CA GLU A 443 -29.84 -9.69 -24.53
C GLU A 443 -29.09 -8.38 -24.19
N ALA A 444 -29.73 -7.24 -24.42
CA ALA A 444 -29.16 -5.92 -24.14
C ALA A 444 -28.99 -5.65 -22.63
N THR A 445 -29.84 -6.20 -21.80
CA THR A 445 -29.79 -6.10 -20.33
C THR A 445 -28.77 -7.08 -19.78
N ARG A 446 -28.69 -8.30 -20.33
CA ARG A 446 -27.65 -9.28 -19.97
C ARG A 446 -26.24 -8.76 -20.25
N ALA A 447 -26.03 -8.14 -21.42
CA ALA A 447 -24.75 -7.53 -21.77
C ALA A 447 -24.33 -6.40 -20.80
N ARG A 448 -25.29 -5.59 -20.33
CA ARG A 448 -25.04 -4.53 -19.33
C ARG A 448 -24.66 -5.09 -17.97
N ILE A 449 -25.36 -6.14 -17.53
CA ILE A 449 -25.05 -6.85 -16.28
C ILE A 449 -23.60 -7.39 -16.33
N ASP A 450 -23.21 -8.01 -17.44
CA ASP A 450 -21.86 -8.57 -17.57
C ASP A 450 -20.79 -7.48 -17.66
N ARG A 451 -21.07 -6.35 -18.35
CA ARG A 451 -20.18 -5.18 -18.34
C ARG A 451 -20.04 -4.58 -16.95
N TRP A 452 -21.14 -4.45 -16.21
CA TRP A 452 -21.12 -3.95 -14.84
C TRP A 452 -20.28 -4.86 -13.92
N LYS A 453 -20.40 -6.19 -14.05
CA LYS A 453 -19.57 -7.16 -13.31
C LYS A 453 -18.08 -6.98 -13.61
N ALA A 454 -17.73 -6.85 -14.88
CA ALA A 454 -16.35 -6.66 -15.32
C ALA A 454 -15.76 -5.36 -14.75
N LEU A 455 -16.48 -4.24 -14.87
CA LEU A 455 -16.05 -2.94 -14.33
C LEU A 455 -15.90 -2.95 -12.81
N ARG A 456 -16.76 -3.67 -12.09
CA ARG A 456 -16.65 -3.80 -10.63
C ARG A 456 -15.41 -4.60 -10.22
N ALA A 457 -15.09 -5.68 -10.95
CA ALA A 457 -13.87 -6.45 -10.73
C ALA A 457 -12.62 -5.62 -11.04
N GLU A 458 -12.64 -4.86 -12.13
CA GLU A 458 -11.59 -3.92 -12.51
C GLU A 458 -11.39 -2.85 -11.43
N ARG A 459 -12.48 -2.25 -10.92
CA ARG A 459 -12.43 -1.30 -9.80
C ARG A 459 -11.71 -1.88 -8.60
N GLN A 460 -12.01 -3.13 -8.23
CA GLN A 460 -11.39 -3.79 -7.09
C GLN A 460 -9.89 -4.02 -7.29
N GLN A 461 -9.44 -4.30 -8.52
CA GLN A 461 -8.02 -4.42 -8.83
C GLN A 461 -7.30 -3.06 -8.80
N LEU A 462 -7.95 -2.00 -9.28
CA LEU A 462 -7.42 -0.64 -9.28
C LEU A 462 -7.32 -0.06 -7.86
N ASP A 463 -8.25 -0.43 -6.97
CA ASP A 463 -8.34 0.01 -5.57
C ASP A 463 -7.38 -0.74 -4.62
N ARG A 464 -6.30 -1.32 -5.16
CA ARG A 464 -5.25 -1.95 -4.34
C ARG A 464 -4.49 -0.91 -3.51
N PRO A 465 -4.20 -1.18 -2.22
CA PRO A 465 -3.41 -0.28 -1.40
C PRO A 465 -2.03 -0.10 -2.02
N ALA A 466 -1.48 1.12 -1.91
CA ALA A 466 -0.13 1.40 -2.37
C ALA A 466 0.87 0.49 -1.65
N LEU A 467 1.86 0.00 -2.40
CA LEU A 467 2.97 -0.77 -1.81
C LEU A 467 3.69 0.13 -0.80
N VAL A 468 3.82 -0.32 0.44
CA VAL A 468 4.54 0.44 1.48
C VAL A 468 5.98 -0.04 1.52
N ALA A 469 6.93 0.89 1.57
CA ALA A 469 8.35 0.58 1.75
C ALA A 469 8.97 1.46 2.81
N TYR A 470 10.00 0.93 3.47
CA TYR A 470 10.86 1.73 4.33
C TYR A 470 11.89 2.46 3.45
N ALA A 471 11.63 3.74 3.20
CA ALA A 471 12.39 4.57 2.28
C ALA A 471 12.42 6.02 2.79
N GLY A 472 13.35 6.84 2.31
CA GLY A 472 13.45 8.24 2.74
C GLY A 472 12.12 8.99 2.59
N LYS A 473 11.62 9.58 3.67
CA LYS A 473 10.52 10.54 3.67
C LYS A 473 11.08 11.93 3.50
N PHE A 474 10.50 12.72 2.61
CA PHE A 474 10.99 14.05 2.28
C PHE A 474 10.04 15.11 2.83
N GLN A 475 10.60 16.08 3.54
CA GLN A 475 9.92 17.28 4.01
C GLN A 475 10.78 18.50 3.71
N THR A 476 10.17 19.68 3.64
CA THR A 476 10.92 20.93 3.50
C THR A 476 11.88 21.08 4.69
N PRO A 477 13.21 21.13 4.47
CA PRO A 477 14.16 21.26 5.56
C PRO A 477 14.14 22.66 6.17
N PRO A 478 14.47 22.81 7.46
CA PRO A 478 14.83 24.11 8.01
C PRO A 478 16.17 24.60 7.41
N PRO A 479 16.49 25.91 7.55
CA PRO A 479 17.80 26.41 7.18
C PRO A 479 18.93 25.62 7.86
N THR A 480 19.98 25.30 7.10
CA THR A 480 21.16 24.61 7.64
C THR A 480 22.21 25.63 8.04
N TYR A 481 22.80 25.42 9.23
CA TYR A 481 23.85 26.27 9.77
C TYR A 481 25.10 25.44 10.02
N ARG A 482 26.26 26.03 9.80
CA ARG A 482 27.51 25.48 10.33
C ARG A 482 27.47 25.51 11.84
N LEU A 483 28.04 24.49 12.47
CA LEU A 483 28.03 24.38 13.93
C LEU A 483 29.44 24.55 14.50
N TYR A 484 29.54 25.17 15.66
CA TYR A 484 30.80 25.19 16.41
C TYR A 484 31.09 23.80 16.97
N ARG A 485 32.12 23.13 16.45
CA ARG A 485 32.48 21.74 16.82
C ARG A 485 31.34 20.73 16.72
N GLY A 486 30.40 20.94 15.80
CA GLY A 486 29.26 20.03 15.59
C GLY A 486 28.13 20.16 16.61
N ASP A 487 28.17 21.15 17.51
CA ASP A 487 27.13 21.37 18.53
C ASP A 487 25.92 22.12 17.93
N PRO A 488 24.73 21.49 17.84
CA PRO A 488 23.54 22.12 17.26
C PRO A 488 23.06 23.35 18.03
N MET A 489 23.46 23.51 19.31
CA MET A 489 23.11 24.67 20.11
C MET A 489 24.00 25.89 19.85
N GLN A 490 25.04 25.74 19.02
CA GLN A 490 25.98 26.80 18.66
C GLN A 490 26.04 27.00 17.13
N PRO A 491 24.94 27.46 16.51
CA PRO A 491 24.90 27.75 15.09
C PRO A 491 25.81 28.95 14.75
N ARG A 492 26.40 28.88 13.56
CA ARG A 492 27.25 29.91 12.96
C ARG A 492 26.54 30.49 11.72
N ASP A 493 27.28 30.65 10.63
CA ASP A 493 26.75 31.08 9.34
C ASP A 493 25.82 30.04 8.73
N GLN A 494 24.75 30.52 8.09
CA GLN A 494 23.85 29.71 7.28
C GLN A 494 24.59 29.23 6.02
N VAL A 495 24.29 28.00 5.60
CA VAL A 495 24.87 27.36 4.42
C VAL A 495 23.75 26.81 3.54
N ALA A 496 23.87 27.04 2.24
CA ALA A 496 22.96 26.52 1.21
C ALA A 496 23.39 25.11 0.77
N PRO A 497 22.48 24.29 0.21
CA PRO A 497 22.84 23.01 -0.37
C PRO A 497 23.82 23.17 -1.53
N ASP A 498 24.92 22.43 -1.50
CA ASP A 498 25.94 22.41 -2.55
C ASP A 498 26.78 21.11 -2.48
N SER A 499 27.58 20.84 -3.52
CA SER A 499 28.58 19.76 -3.54
C SER A 499 29.90 20.18 -2.86
N LEU A 500 30.87 19.26 -2.81
CA LEU A 500 32.24 19.58 -2.36
C LEU A 500 32.89 20.56 -3.34
N GLU A 501 33.39 21.70 -2.88
CA GLU A 501 34.01 22.73 -3.72
C GLU A 501 35.14 22.16 -4.62
N VAL A 502 35.91 21.19 -4.11
CA VAL A 502 36.98 20.52 -4.87
C VAL A 502 36.48 19.67 -6.04
N LEU A 503 35.21 19.21 -6.00
CA LEU A 503 34.57 18.47 -7.09
C LEU A 503 33.71 19.36 -7.99
N GLY A 504 33.29 20.52 -7.49
CA GLY A 504 32.48 21.51 -8.22
C GLY A 504 31.38 22.11 -7.35
N SER A 505 30.43 22.78 -8.02
CA SER A 505 29.21 23.32 -7.40
C SER A 505 27.98 22.83 -8.16
N LEU A 506 26.87 22.63 -7.44
CA LEU A 506 25.56 22.26 -7.96
C LEU A 506 24.80 23.46 -8.55
N GLY A 507 25.17 24.69 -8.19
CA GLY A 507 24.51 25.91 -8.67
C GLY A 507 23.05 26.05 -8.21
N LEU A 508 22.76 25.71 -6.95
CA LEU A 508 21.41 25.73 -6.36
C LEU A 508 21.07 27.05 -5.64
N ASP A 509 21.76 28.13 -6.00
CA ASP A 509 21.70 29.46 -5.37
C ASP A 509 20.34 30.17 -5.45
#